data_AF-A0A356F8K2-F1
#
_entry.id   AF-A0A356F8K2-F1
#
_cell.length_a   1.000
_cell.length_b   1.000
_cell.length_c   1.000
_cell.angle_alpha   90.00
_cell.angle_beta   90.00
_cell.angle_gamma   90.00
#
_symmetry.space_group_name_H-M   'P 1'
#
loop_
_entity.id
_entity.type
_entity.pdbx_description
1 polymer ?
#
loop_
_entity_poly.entity_id
_entity_poly.type
_entity_poly.pdbx_seq_one_letter_code
_entity_poly.pdbx_strand_id
1 'polypeptide(L)'
;MHNLRNHKDVQFLVLRDRGGLIQAVAQPSSEVDLTGLGKEYVVELTGTVIEEPRAPGGVEVHLSSVKVLSSAEEPPLEINRPRVLAKTHLDKILDNRSISLRAPEIRAVFEVQAVLVEAFGSYLRSQDFTEIKSSKLVGTGTEGGANVFEIDYF
;
A
#
# COMPACT_ATOMS: atom_id res chain seq x y z
N MET A 1 3.35 -10.17 0.73
CA MET A 1 2.60 -11.17 -0.03
C MET A 1 1.15 -10.74 -0.08
N HIS A 2 0.60 -10.51 -1.26
CA HIS A 2 -0.76 -10.01 -1.43
C HIS A 2 -1.79 -11.14 -1.48
N ASN A 3 -1.47 -12.22 -2.19
CA ASN A 3 -2.34 -13.39 -2.28
C ASN A 3 -1.51 -14.64 -2.59
N LEU A 4 -1.98 -15.80 -2.16
CA LEU A 4 -1.44 -17.11 -2.52
C LEU A 4 -2.60 -17.97 -3.03
N ARG A 5 -2.43 -18.59 -4.19
CA ARG A 5 -3.48 -19.37 -4.88
C ARG A 5 -2.88 -20.69 -5.34
N ASN A 6 -3.58 -21.79 -5.11
CA ASN A 6 -3.18 -23.10 -5.60
C ASN A 6 -4.09 -23.47 -6.78
N HIS A 7 -3.49 -23.99 -7.86
CA HIS A 7 -4.24 -24.54 -9.00
C HIS A 7 -3.57 -25.82 -9.48
N LYS A 8 -4.19 -26.97 -9.16
CA LYS A 8 -3.59 -28.29 -9.33
C LYS A 8 -2.23 -28.33 -8.60
N ASP A 9 -1.17 -28.68 -9.31
CA ASP A 9 0.20 -28.82 -8.77
C ASP A 9 1.02 -27.52 -8.88
N VAL A 10 0.39 -26.41 -9.29
CA VAL A 10 1.05 -25.11 -9.46
C VAL A 10 0.57 -24.13 -8.38
N GLN A 11 1.51 -23.41 -7.78
CA GLN A 11 1.22 -22.38 -6.78
C GLN A 11 1.54 -20.99 -7.35
N PHE A 12 0.58 -20.08 -7.21
CA PHE A 12 0.65 -18.70 -7.68
C PHE A 12 0.72 -17.77 -6.48
N LEU A 13 1.83 -17.07 -6.35
CA LEU A 13 2.04 -16.02 -5.36
C LEU A 13 1.87 -14.67 -6.05
N VAL A 14 1.00 -13.82 -5.52
CA VAL A 14 0.92 -12.41 -5.93
C VAL A 14 1.71 -11.59 -4.92
N LEU A 15 2.79 -10.96 -5.39
CA LEU A 15 3.56 -10.03 -4.58
C LEU A 15 3.06 -8.61 -4.84
N ARG A 16 3.03 -7.80 -3.78
CA ARG A 16 2.77 -6.35 -3.87
C ARG A 16 4.00 -5.62 -3.39
N ASP A 17 4.38 -4.60 -4.13
CA ASP A 17 5.36 -3.60 -3.72
C ASP A 17 4.81 -2.17 -3.96
N ARG A 18 5.69 -1.17 -3.97
CA ARG A 18 5.30 0.21 -4.28
C ARG A 18 4.86 0.39 -5.74
N GLY A 19 5.44 -0.36 -6.68
CA GLY A 19 5.16 -0.26 -8.11
C GLY A 19 3.87 -0.93 -8.53
N GLY A 20 3.42 -1.96 -7.80
CA GLY A 20 2.13 -2.60 -8.07
C GLY A 20 2.07 -4.04 -7.60
N LEU A 21 1.43 -4.86 -8.42
CA LEU A 21 1.28 -6.30 -8.20
C LEU A 21 2.06 -7.06 -9.28
N ILE A 22 2.75 -8.12 -8.88
CA ILE A 22 3.37 -9.06 -9.82
C ILE A 22 3.00 -10.49 -9.45
N GLN A 23 2.74 -11.31 -10.47
CA GLN A 23 2.52 -12.74 -10.31
C GLN A 23 3.86 -13.46 -10.32
N ALA A 24 4.05 -14.33 -9.35
CA ALA A 24 5.14 -15.28 -9.26
C ALA A 24 4.57 -16.70 -9.19
N VAL A 25 5.26 -17.65 -9.82
CA VAL A 25 4.80 -19.02 -10.02
C VAL A 25 5.85 -19.98 -9.50
N ALA A 26 5.47 -20.85 -8.57
CA ALA A 26 6.23 -22.04 -8.23
C ALA A 26 5.73 -23.19 -9.10
N GLN A 27 6.58 -23.65 -10.03
CA GLN A 27 6.27 -24.76 -10.91
C GLN A 27 6.34 -26.10 -10.17
N PRO A 28 5.65 -27.16 -10.63
CA PRO A 28 5.70 -28.47 -9.98
C PRO A 28 7.11 -29.07 -9.93
N SER A 29 7.97 -28.68 -10.88
CA SER A 29 9.38 -29.07 -10.96
C SER A 29 10.32 -28.21 -10.10
N SER A 30 9.81 -27.15 -9.45
CA SER A 30 10.62 -26.29 -8.60
C SER A 30 10.71 -26.86 -7.18
N GLU A 31 11.86 -26.70 -6.53
CA GLU A 31 12.03 -27.02 -5.10
C GLU A 31 11.44 -25.93 -4.17
N VAL A 32 10.78 -24.92 -4.74
CA VAL A 32 10.25 -23.78 -4.01
C VAL A 32 8.93 -24.16 -3.34
N ASP A 33 8.97 -24.36 -2.03
CA ASP A 33 7.77 -24.58 -1.22
C ASP A 33 7.16 -23.25 -0.76
N LEU A 34 5.92 -23.00 -1.16
CA LEU A 34 5.13 -21.84 -0.73
C LEU A 34 4.14 -22.17 0.41
N THR A 35 4.18 -23.41 0.92
CA THR A 35 3.30 -23.86 1.99
C THR A 35 3.54 -23.07 3.27
N GLY A 36 2.45 -22.67 3.93
CA GLY A 36 2.52 -21.92 5.19
C GLY A 36 2.79 -20.42 5.04
N LEU A 37 2.98 -19.89 3.83
CA LEU A 37 3.05 -18.45 3.62
C LEU A 37 1.68 -17.79 3.82
N GLY A 38 1.63 -16.81 4.72
CA GLY A 38 0.42 -16.06 5.07
C GLY A 38 0.31 -14.73 4.32
N LYS A 39 -0.91 -14.17 4.29
CA LYS A 39 -1.16 -12.83 3.75
C LYS A 39 -0.28 -11.81 4.48
N GLU A 40 0.13 -10.78 3.76
CA GLU A 40 0.96 -9.67 4.28
C GLU A 40 2.36 -10.06 4.78
N TYR A 41 2.80 -11.32 4.63
CA TYR A 41 4.20 -11.70 4.85
C TYR A 41 5.12 -10.87 3.96
N VAL A 42 6.22 -10.36 4.50
CA VAL A 42 7.28 -9.72 3.73
C VAL A 42 8.21 -10.82 3.24
N VAL A 43 8.31 -10.96 1.92
CA VAL A 43 9.11 -12.01 1.28
C VAL A 43 10.02 -11.39 0.24
N GLU A 44 11.19 -12.00 0.09
CA GLU A 44 12.12 -11.79 -1.01
C GLU A 44 11.95 -12.96 -1.98
N LEU A 45 11.82 -12.65 -3.27
CA LEU A 45 11.64 -13.63 -4.35
C LEU A 45 12.81 -13.51 -5.30
N THR A 46 13.38 -14.65 -5.70
CA THR A 46 14.31 -14.73 -6.83
C THR A 46 13.71 -15.63 -7.89
N GLY A 47 13.88 -15.27 -9.16
CA GLY A 47 13.35 -16.05 -10.28
C GLY A 47 13.60 -15.41 -11.62
N THR A 48 13.11 -16.07 -12.67
CA THR A 48 13.23 -15.61 -14.07
C THR A 48 11.93 -14.94 -14.50
N VAL A 49 12.02 -13.76 -15.12
CA VAL A 49 10.87 -13.08 -15.71
C VAL A 49 10.55 -13.71 -17.05
N ILE A 50 9.30 -14.12 -17.25
CA ILE A 50 8.80 -14.77 -18.46
C ILE A 50 7.60 -13.98 -18.99
N GLU A 51 7.56 -13.76 -20.30
CA GLU A 51 6.37 -13.23 -20.97
C GLU A 51 5.24 -14.26 -20.91
N GLU A 52 4.11 -13.85 -20.35
CA GLU A 52 2.90 -14.64 -20.27
C GLU A 52 1.71 -13.69 -20.48
N PRO A 53 1.16 -13.61 -21.70
CA PRO A 53 0.07 -12.69 -22.02
C PRO A 53 -1.18 -12.86 -21.14
N ARG A 54 -1.35 -14.02 -20.50
CA ARG A 54 -2.46 -14.29 -19.57
C ARG A 54 -2.18 -13.83 -18.15
N ALA A 55 -0.92 -13.55 -17.80
CA ALA A 55 -0.54 -13.07 -16.48
C ALA A 55 -0.91 -11.59 -16.32
N PRO A 56 -1.27 -11.14 -15.10
CA PRO A 56 -1.46 -9.72 -14.84
C PRO A 56 -0.20 -8.92 -15.20
N GLY A 57 -0.33 -7.96 -16.13
CA GLY A 57 0.80 -7.19 -16.64
C GLY A 57 1.57 -7.83 -17.79
N GLY A 58 1.12 -8.98 -18.32
CA GLY A 58 1.72 -9.65 -19.48
C GLY A 58 3.02 -10.41 -19.19
N VAL A 59 3.44 -10.45 -17.92
CA VAL A 59 4.65 -11.13 -17.46
C VAL A 59 4.41 -11.81 -16.11
N GLU A 60 5.18 -12.85 -15.82
CA GLU A 60 5.24 -13.48 -14.50
C GLU A 60 6.67 -13.88 -14.14
N VAL A 61 6.90 -14.18 -12.86
CA VAL A 61 8.20 -14.61 -12.35
C VAL A 61 8.15 -16.11 -12.04
N HIS A 62 8.94 -16.92 -12.72
CA HIS A 62 9.13 -18.33 -12.36
C HIS A 62 10.13 -18.41 -11.22
N LEU A 63 9.68 -18.84 -10.04
CA LEU A 63 10.44 -18.77 -8.80
C LEU A 63 11.58 -19.80 -8.77
N SER A 64 12.77 -19.32 -8.40
CA SER A 64 13.92 -20.14 -8.04
C SER A 64 14.12 -20.19 -6.53
N SER A 65 13.72 -19.15 -5.79
CA SER A 65 13.74 -19.14 -4.33
C SER A 65 12.74 -18.16 -3.73
N VAL A 66 12.32 -18.46 -2.51
CA VAL A 66 11.54 -17.57 -1.64
C VAL A 66 12.22 -17.50 -0.28
N LYS A 67 12.34 -16.29 0.27
CA LYS A 67 12.84 -16.07 1.62
C LYS A 67 11.84 -15.22 2.39
N VAL A 68 11.40 -15.71 3.54
CA VAL A 68 10.57 -14.91 4.45
C VAL A 68 11.46 -13.93 5.19
N LEU A 69 11.25 -12.64 4.96
CA LEU A 69 11.92 -11.56 5.69
C LEU A 69 11.17 -11.22 6.99
N SER A 70 9.84 -11.32 6.96
CA SER A 70 8.97 -11.12 8.12
C SER A 70 7.64 -11.83 7.91
N SER A 71 7.24 -12.63 8.90
CA SER A 71 5.89 -13.18 8.98
C SER A 71 4.89 -12.15 9.49
N ALA A 72 3.62 -12.32 9.17
CA ALA A 72 2.54 -11.48 9.66
C ALA A 72 1.44 -12.35 10.29
N GLU A 73 0.71 -11.81 11.26
CA GLU A 73 -0.54 -12.42 11.73
C GLU A 73 -1.66 -12.23 10.69
N GLU A 74 -2.81 -12.89 10.89
CA GLU A 74 -3.95 -12.70 9.98
C GLU A 74 -4.35 -11.21 9.96
N PRO A 75 -4.36 -10.55 8.79
CA PRO A 75 -4.57 -9.12 8.74
C PRO A 75 -6.02 -8.77 9.13
N PRO A 76 -6.23 -7.70 9.93
CA PRO A 76 -7.56 -7.24 10.33
C PRO A 76 -8.42 -6.71 9.16
N LEU A 77 -7.80 -6.48 7.99
CA LEU A 77 -8.44 -6.01 6.77
C LEU A 77 -8.05 -6.88 5.56
N GLU A 78 -9.04 -7.24 4.75
CA GLU A 78 -8.85 -7.98 3.50
C GLU A 78 -8.51 -7.06 2.33
N ILE A 79 -7.31 -6.49 2.34
CA ILE A 79 -6.87 -5.54 1.30
C ILE A 79 -6.62 -6.17 -0.08
N ASN A 80 -6.64 -7.50 -0.17
CA ASN A 80 -6.62 -8.26 -1.42
C ASN A 80 -8.02 -8.50 -2.00
N ARG A 81 -9.09 -8.04 -1.33
CA ARG A 81 -10.47 -8.11 -1.81
C ARG A 81 -11.09 -6.71 -1.87
N PRO A 82 -10.86 -5.94 -2.97
CA PRO A 82 -11.32 -4.55 -3.07
C PRO A 82 -12.82 -4.37 -2.81
N ARG A 83 -13.66 -5.29 -3.30
CA ARG A 83 -15.12 -5.24 -3.07
C ARG A 83 -15.52 -5.43 -1.60
N VAL A 84 -14.74 -6.17 -0.83
CA VAL A 84 -14.98 -6.36 0.62
C VAL A 84 -14.49 -5.12 1.36
N LEU A 85 -13.31 -4.63 0.99
CA LEU A 85 -12.73 -3.41 1.57
C LEU A 85 -13.65 -2.19 1.35
N ALA A 86 -14.21 -2.03 0.15
CA ALA A 86 -15.14 -0.94 -0.18
C ALA A 86 -16.44 -0.95 0.65
N LYS A 87 -16.84 -2.11 1.18
CA LYS A 87 -18.01 -2.27 2.06
C LYS A 87 -17.65 -2.21 3.55
N THR A 88 -16.37 -2.09 3.87
CA THR A 88 -15.90 -2.04 5.26
C THR A 88 -16.20 -0.66 5.85
N HIS A 89 -16.64 -0.63 7.12
CA HIS A 89 -16.94 0.62 7.81
C HIS A 89 -15.70 1.51 7.92
N LEU A 90 -15.89 2.82 7.84
CA LEU A 90 -14.79 3.78 7.83
C LEU A 90 -13.93 3.67 9.10
N ASP A 91 -14.54 3.51 10.27
CA ASP A 91 -13.80 3.40 11.55
C ASP A 91 -12.80 2.25 11.50
N LYS A 92 -13.21 1.07 11.01
CA LYS A 92 -12.32 -0.09 10.88
C LYS A 92 -11.16 0.18 9.90
N ILE A 93 -11.42 0.94 8.82
CA ILE A 93 -10.38 1.36 7.85
C ILE A 93 -9.37 2.31 8.49
N LEU A 94 -9.84 3.24 9.33
CA LEU A 94 -9.03 4.25 10.02
C LEU A 94 -8.25 3.65 11.18
N ASP A 95 -8.87 2.80 12.01
CA ASP A 95 -8.23 2.11 13.13
C ASP A 95 -7.07 1.21 12.65
N ASN A 96 -7.15 0.71 11.43
CA ASN A 96 -6.15 -0.16 10.81
C ASN A 96 -5.41 0.54 9.66
N ARG A 97 -5.09 1.83 9.84
CA ARG A 97 -4.55 2.69 8.77
C ARG A 97 -3.29 2.17 8.10
N SER A 98 -2.37 1.61 8.90
CA SER A 98 -1.10 1.05 8.42
C SER A 98 -1.28 -0.10 7.43
N ILE A 99 -2.41 -0.80 7.50
CA ILE A 99 -2.78 -1.89 6.58
C ILE A 99 -3.67 -1.36 5.46
N SER A 100 -4.66 -0.52 5.77
CA SER A 100 -5.59 0.00 4.75
C SER A 100 -4.88 0.83 3.67
N LEU A 101 -3.83 1.59 4.03
CA LEU A 101 -2.99 2.32 3.06
C LEU A 101 -2.24 1.43 2.06
N ARG A 102 -2.16 0.11 2.30
CA ARG A 102 -1.53 -0.84 1.38
C ARG A 102 -2.49 -1.30 0.27
N ALA A 103 -3.78 -0.96 0.36
CA ALA A 103 -4.73 -1.18 -0.71
C ALA A 103 -4.52 -0.13 -1.81
N PRO A 104 -4.36 -0.53 -3.09
CA PRO A 104 -4.06 0.42 -4.18
C PRO A 104 -5.06 1.57 -4.29
N GLU A 105 -6.36 1.30 -4.13
CA GLU A 105 -7.43 2.32 -4.23
C GLU A 105 -7.33 3.39 -3.12
N ILE A 106 -6.98 2.98 -1.90
CA ILE A 106 -6.81 3.90 -0.77
C ILE A 106 -5.48 4.65 -0.90
N ARG A 107 -4.41 3.97 -1.35
CA ARG A 107 -3.09 4.56 -1.55
C ARG A 107 -3.12 5.66 -2.61
N ALA A 108 -3.87 5.44 -3.70
CA ALA A 108 -4.01 6.37 -4.81
C ALA A 108 -4.50 7.76 -4.36
N VAL A 109 -5.36 7.84 -3.33
CA VAL A 109 -5.81 9.13 -2.76
C VAL A 109 -4.63 9.97 -2.25
N PHE A 110 -3.65 9.33 -1.59
CA PHE A 110 -2.48 10.02 -1.04
C PHE A 110 -1.43 10.30 -2.11
N GLU A 111 -1.31 9.43 -3.13
CA GLU A 111 -0.48 9.71 -4.30
C GLU A 111 -0.99 10.96 -5.05
N VAL A 112 -2.30 11.06 -5.27
CA VAL A 112 -2.91 12.26 -5.85
C VAL A 112 -2.72 13.48 -4.94
N GLN A 113 -2.93 13.34 -3.63
CA GLN A 113 -2.72 14.43 -2.68
C GLN A 113 -1.27 14.95 -2.72
N ALA A 114 -0.29 14.06 -2.80
CA ALA A 114 1.13 14.44 -2.90
C ALA A 114 1.40 15.25 -4.18
N VAL A 115 0.89 14.79 -5.32
CA VAL A 115 1.03 15.50 -6.61
C VAL A 115 0.32 16.86 -6.56
N LEU A 116 -0.84 16.97 -5.93
CA LEU A 116 -1.54 18.25 -5.77
C LEU A 116 -0.73 19.27 -4.97
N VAL A 117 -0.13 18.84 -3.85
CA VAL A 117 0.71 19.71 -3.01
C VAL A 117 1.96 20.16 -3.78
N GLU A 118 2.61 19.23 -4.49
CA GLU A 118 3.78 19.52 -5.32
C GLU A 118 3.45 20.51 -6.44
N ALA A 119 2.37 20.26 -7.20
CA ALA A 119 1.94 21.08 -8.31
C ALA A 119 1.55 22.49 -7.85
N PHE A 120 0.80 22.60 -6.76
CA PHE A 120 0.41 23.89 -6.18
C PHE A 120 1.62 24.73 -5.78
N GLY A 121 2.55 24.15 -5.03
CA GLY A 121 3.76 24.84 -4.61
C GLY A 121 4.64 25.25 -5.80
N SER A 122 4.76 24.37 -6.80
CA SER A 122 5.58 24.63 -7.99
C SER A 122 4.99 25.75 -8.85
N TYR A 123 3.67 25.76 -9.03
CA TYR A 123 2.97 26.84 -9.70
C TYR A 123 3.19 28.18 -9.01
N LEU A 124 2.96 28.28 -7.68
CA LEU A 124 3.13 29.55 -6.96
C LEU A 124 4.57 30.07 -7.01
N ARG A 125 5.58 29.18 -6.86
CA ARG A 125 6.99 29.57 -7.02
C ARG A 125 7.31 30.09 -8.42
N SER A 126 6.66 29.54 -9.46
CA SER A 126 6.79 30.08 -10.83
C SER A 126 6.22 31.49 -11.01
N GLN A 127 5.39 31.94 -10.07
CA GLN A 127 4.79 33.28 -10.04
C GLN A 127 5.48 34.17 -8.99
N ASP A 128 6.73 33.85 -8.62
CA ASP A 128 7.57 34.58 -7.66
C ASP A 128 7.01 34.65 -6.21
N PHE A 129 6.07 33.75 -5.84
CA PHE A 129 5.62 33.65 -4.45
C PHE A 129 6.68 32.99 -3.57
N THR A 130 6.83 33.50 -2.34
CA THR A 130 7.70 32.92 -1.31
C THR A 130 6.88 32.07 -0.35
N GLU A 131 7.27 30.81 -0.15
CA GLU A 131 6.64 29.92 0.82
C GLU A 131 7.04 30.31 2.26
N ILE A 132 6.06 30.46 3.14
CA ILE A 132 6.27 30.77 4.57
C ILE A 132 5.67 29.69 5.48
N LYS A 133 6.21 29.56 6.69
CA LYS A 133 5.70 28.66 7.74
C LYS A 133 5.32 29.48 8.98
N SER A 134 4.03 29.66 9.21
CA SER A 134 3.49 30.33 10.40
C SER A 134 3.29 29.38 11.58
N SER A 135 3.29 29.92 12.81
CA SER A 135 2.96 29.16 14.02
C SER A 135 1.57 28.52 13.93
N LYS A 136 1.44 27.30 14.48
CA LYS A 136 0.15 26.58 14.60
C LYS A 136 -0.41 26.65 16.03
N LEU A 137 0.39 27.13 16.98
CA LEU A 137 -0.05 27.50 18.32
C LEU A 137 -0.14 29.03 18.37
N VAL A 138 -1.28 29.54 18.81
CA VAL A 138 -1.57 30.98 18.87
C VAL A 138 -2.08 31.35 20.27
N GLY A 139 -1.81 32.57 20.70
CA GLY A 139 -2.17 33.02 22.05
C GLY A 139 -3.68 33.17 22.27
N THR A 140 -4.44 33.51 21.23
CA THR A 140 -5.90 33.63 21.27
C THR A 140 -6.51 33.28 19.91
N GLY A 141 -7.80 32.98 19.87
CA GLY A 141 -8.55 32.86 18.62
C GLY A 141 -8.44 34.15 17.80
N THR A 142 -8.12 34.04 16.52
CA THR A 142 -7.87 35.19 15.64
C THR A 142 -9.14 35.83 15.11
N GLU A 143 -10.21 35.04 14.97
CA GLU A 143 -11.52 35.49 14.47
C GLU A 143 -12.60 35.13 15.49
N GLY A 144 -13.49 36.08 15.79
CA GLY A 144 -14.56 35.88 16.77
C GLY A 144 -15.53 34.79 16.35
N GLY A 145 -15.89 33.91 17.29
CA GLY A 145 -16.85 32.82 17.06
C GLY A 145 -16.27 31.53 16.49
N ALA A 146 -14.95 31.45 16.30
CA ALA A 146 -14.28 30.20 15.93
C ALA A 146 -14.25 29.22 17.11
N ASN A 147 -14.59 27.95 16.85
CA ASN A 147 -14.31 26.87 17.80
C ASN A 147 -12.81 26.64 17.85
N VAL A 148 -12.20 26.81 19.03
CA VAL A 148 -10.76 26.62 19.24
C VAL A 148 -10.50 25.35 20.07
N PHE A 149 -9.38 24.69 19.78
CA PHE A 149 -8.85 23.65 20.66
C PHE A 149 -7.93 24.31 21.68
N GLU A 150 -8.38 24.35 22.93
CA GLU A 150 -7.56 24.85 24.04
C GLU A 150 -6.47 23.83 24.40
N ILE A 151 -5.29 24.35 24.72
CA ILE A 151 -4.12 23.55 25.08
C ILE A 151 -3.46 24.25 26.26
N ASP A 152 -3.21 23.50 27.34
CA ASP A 152 -2.37 23.97 28.43
C ASP A 152 -0.93 24.12 27.92
N TYR A 153 -0.49 25.36 27.77
CA TYR A 153 0.79 25.70 27.18
C TYR A 153 1.65 26.50 28.15
N PHE A 154 2.43 25.77 28.97
CA PHE A 154 3.28 26.24 30.07
C PHE A 154 2.54 26.90 31.23
#